data_AF-A0AAP9J9F5-F1
#
_entry.id   AF-A0AAP9J9F5-F1
#
_cell.length_a   1.000
_cell.length_b   1.000
_cell.length_c   1.000
_cell.angle_alpha   90.00
_cell.angle_beta   90.00
_cell.angle_gamma   90.00
#
_symmetry.space_group_name_H-M   'P 1'
#
loop_
_entity.id
_entity.type
_entity.pdbx_description
1 polymer ?
#
loop_
_entity_poly.entity_id
_entity_poly.type
_entity_poly.pdbx_seq_one_letter_code
_entity_poly.pdbx_strand_id
1 'polypeptide(L)'
;MDSLAPSAPTAPAWPPRLPGWALSRGRDLTECDAAFAAGIALKSLDDLVRAEPPWLGCWRDRLALKSAAVAAKMLGRNEEETVIRDAVLLAAADADPGPAGKLFLATRMLARRSGTITTPFVQELAGLLEIRWDDGLASIPDMVDSAIQSRRAAPFVLADFLTMISAVRPDAEVLALGVAEVVLANKLNWLKPVPLLLPERFGSAFRTIGGRGRVRPGEPAYPKAICLALIDGVEGAMRSAAEIDRRAARLLAVAPQVRTKGAEPVIRRLLTEDAIPASASGSALSRWAANRLFDRLESSDAVRELSDRSSFRIFGL
;
A
#
# COMPACT_ATOMS: atom_id res chain seq x y z
N MET A 1 -29.86 27.27 -26.62
CA MET A 1 -28.81 27.59 -25.63
C MET A 1 -29.25 26.91 -24.36
N ASP A 2 -28.88 25.65 -24.16
CA ASP A 2 -29.08 24.96 -22.89
C ASP A 2 -27.70 24.74 -22.28
N SER A 3 -27.31 25.67 -21.43
CA SER A 3 -26.12 25.57 -20.59
C SER A 3 -26.33 24.43 -19.60
N LEU A 4 -25.73 23.27 -19.87
CA LEU A 4 -25.59 22.20 -18.89
C LEU A 4 -24.84 22.78 -17.69
N ALA A 5 -25.54 22.87 -16.55
CA ALA A 5 -24.95 23.27 -15.29
C ALA A 5 -23.72 22.40 -14.98
N PRO A 6 -22.66 22.96 -14.38
CA PRO A 6 -21.52 22.15 -13.96
C PRO A 6 -22.01 21.12 -12.94
N SER A 7 -21.84 19.84 -13.28
CA SER A 7 -22.13 18.72 -12.37
C SER A 7 -21.44 18.99 -11.04
N ALA A 8 -22.21 19.07 -9.95
CA ALA A 8 -21.66 19.23 -8.62
C ALA A 8 -20.63 18.11 -8.37
N PRO A 9 -19.47 18.38 -7.74
CA PRO A 9 -18.55 17.32 -7.38
C PRO A 9 -19.30 16.34 -6.49
N THR A 10 -19.48 15.12 -6.99
CA THR A 10 -20.05 14.01 -6.21
C THR A 10 -19.20 13.88 -4.96
N ALA A 11 -19.80 14.10 -3.79
CA ALA A 11 -19.10 13.88 -2.53
C ALA A 11 -18.50 12.46 -2.56
N PRO A 12 -17.26 12.26 -2.07
CA PRO A 12 -16.66 10.95 -2.05
C PRO A 12 -17.60 9.99 -1.31
N ALA A 13 -17.76 8.78 -1.84
CA ALA A 13 -18.63 7.75 -1.26
C ALA A 13 -18.12 7.22 0.10
N TRP A 14 -17.00 7.76 0.60
CA TRP A 14 -16.31 7.35 1.80
C TRP A 14 -15.78 8.60 2.55
N PRO A 15 -15.73 8.56 3.90
CA PRO A 15 -15.26 9.70 4.68
C PRO A 15 -13.73 9.85 4.56
N PRO A 16 -13.17 11.06 4.37
CA PRO A 16 -11.72 11.24 4.15
C PRO A 16 -10.85 11.03 5.40
N ARG A 17 -11.47 10.93 6.59
CA ARG A 17 -10.81 10.77 7.89
C ARG A 17 -11.63 9.87 8.79
N LEU A 18 -10.96 9.30 9.79
CA LEU A 18 -11.65 8.58 10.86
C LEU A 18 -12.57 9.53 11.65
N PRO A 19 -13.72 9.04 12.15
CA PRO A 19 -14.58 9.83 13.03
C PRO A 19 -13.82 10.28 14.28
N GLY A 20 -13.95 11.55 14.67
CA GLY A 20 -13.22 12.11 15.82
C GLY A 20 -13.60 11.54 17.20
N TRP A 21 -14.62 10.67 17.25
CA TRP A 21 -15.01 9.91 18.45
C TRP A 21 -14.44 8.48 18.47
N ALA A 22 -13.81 8.02 17.38
CA ALA A 22 -13.30 6.67 17.24
C ALA A 22 -12.12 6.37 18.19
N LEU A 23 -11.36 7.40 18.56
CA LEU A 23 -10.25 7.31 19.49
C LEU A 23 -10.65 7.89 20.85
N SER A 24 -10.56 7.06 21.89
CA SER A 24 -10.70 7.53 23.27
C SER A 24 -9.60 8.56 23.56
N ARG A 25 -10.01 9.75 24.02
CA ARG A 25 -9.08 10.82 24.39
C ARG A 25 -8.51 10.51 25.78
N GLY A 26 -7.34 9.87 25.86
CA GLY A 26 -6.71 9.50 27.13
C GLY A 26 -5.32 8.91 26.97
N ARG A 27 -4.53 8.94 28.05
CA ARG A 27 -3.15 8.39 28.07
C ARG A 27 -3.10 6.88 28.27
N ASP A 28 -4.16 6.28 28.83
CA ASP A 28 -4.24 4.86 29.18
C ASP A 28 -5.29 4.13 28.34
N LEU A 29 -5.05 4.02 27.03
CA LEU A 29 -5.89 3.18 26.15
C LEU A 29 -5.77 1.71 26.57
N THR A 30 -6.87 1.04 26.87
CA THR A 30 -6.85 -0.43 27.10
C THR A 30 -6.72 -1.19 25.77
N GLU A 31 -6.46 -2.50 25.83
CA GLU A 31 -6.52 -3.36 24.63
C GLU A 31 -7.91 -3.34 24.00
N CYS A 32 -8.97 -3.35 24.82
CA CYS A 32 -10.35 -3.27 24.37
C CYS A 32 -10.65 -1.96 23.64
N ASP A 33 -10.18 -0.81 24.17
CA ASP A 33 -10.35 0.50 23.52
C ASP A 33 -9.62 0.54 22.17
N ALA A 34 -8.39 0.01 22.12
CA ALA A 34 -7.62 -0.07 20.89
C ALA A 34 -8.30 -0.98 19.86
N ALA A 35 -8.84 -2.12 20.27
CA ALA A 35 -9.57 -3.04 19.40
C ALA A 35 -10.86 -2.43 18.85
N PHE A 36 -11.61 -1.70 19.68
CA PHE A 36 -12.80 -0.96 19.25
C PHE A 36 -12.46 0.09 18.19
N ALA A 37 -11.45 0.92 18.46
CA ALA A 37 -10.97 1.94 17.53
C ALA A 37 -10.44 1.34 16.22
N ALA A 38 -9.70 0.23 16.29
CA ALA A 38 -9.22 -0.50 15.11
C ALA A 38 -10.39 -1.05 14.28
N GLY A 39 -11.47 -1.52 14.92
CA GLY A 39 -12.69 -1.93 14.21
C GLY A 39 -13.34 -0.79 13.42
N ILE A 40 -13.42 0.41 14.00
CA ILE A 40 -13.94 1.61 13.32
C ILE A 40 -13.03 2.02 12.16
N ALA A 41 -11.71 1.95 12.38
CA ALA A 41 -10.72 2.26 11.35
C ALA A 41 -10.86 1.32 10.15
N LEU A 42 -10.88 0.01 10.40
CA LEU A 42 -11.05 -0.99 9.36
C LEU A 42 -12.40 -0.84 8.63
N LYS A 43 -13.49 -0.51 9.35
CA LYS A 43 -14.78 -0.24 8.70
C LYS A 43 -14.75 1.03 7.82
N SER A 44 -14.10 2.09 8.27
CA SER A 44 -13.98 3.32 7.48
C SER A 44 -13.15 3.08 6.22
N LEU A 45 -12.12 2.25 6.30
CA LEU A 45 -11.33 1.82 5.15
C LEU A 45 -12.11 0.86 4.24
N ASP A 46 -12.93 -0.03 4.81
CA ASP A 46 -13.79 -0.95 4.06
C ASP A 46 -14.78 -0.20 3.15
N ASP A 47 -15.35 0.92 3.62
CA ASP A 47 -16.20 1.78 2.77
C ASP A 47 -15.45 2.30 1.53
N LEU A 48 -14.20 2.74 1.72
CA LEU A 48 -13.35 3.20 0.62
C LEU A 48 -13.06 2.06 -0.36
N VAL A 49 -12.68 0.89 0.15
CA VAL A 49 -12.35 -0.27 -0.69
C VAL A 49 -13.57 -0.74 -1.48
N ARG A 50 -14.76 -0.77 -0.85
CA ARG A 50 -16.03 -1.17 -1.48
C ARG A 50 -16.62 -0.13 -2.42
N ALA A 51 -16.25 1.15 -2.27
CA ALA A 51 -16.61 2.18 -3.23
C ALA A 51 -15.93 1.98 -4.61
N GLU A 52 -14.90 1.13 -4.68
CA GLU A 52 -14.16 0.78 -5.89
C GLU A 52 -13.80 1.99 -6.78
N PRO A 53 -13.17 3.04 -6.21
CA PRO A 53 -12.80 4.19 -7.02
C PRO A 53 -11.83 3.78 -8.13
N PRO A 54 -11.87 4.44 -9.30
CA PRO A 54 -11.06 4.04 -10.46
C PRO A 54 -9.55 4.11 -10.19
N TRP A 55 -9.12 4.92 -9.22
CA TRP A 55 -7.74 5.11 -8.79
C TRP A 55 -7.26 4.14 -7.70
N LEU A 56 -8.10 3.17 -7.28
CA LEU A 56 -7.80 2.26 -6.16
C LEU A 56 -6.52 1.44 -6.39
N GLY A 57 -6.19 1.15 -7.66
CA GLY A 57 -4.93 0.50 -8.03
C GLY A 57 -3.71 1.38 -7.70
N CYS A 58 -3.71 2.63 -8.15
CA CYS A 58 -2.64 3.60 -7.88
C CYS A 58 -2.40 3.76 -6.37
N TRP A 59 -3.48 3.85 -5.60
CA TRP A 59 -3.40 3.96 -4.14
C TRP A 59 -2.74 2.74 -3.48
N ARG A 60 -3.12 1.51 -3.86
CA ARG A 60 -2.45 0.29 -3.36
C ARG A 60 -0.98 0.23 -3.76
N ASP A 61 -0.65 0.64 -4.99
CA ASP A 61 0.73 0.67 -5.48
C ASP A 61 1.59 1.68 -4.70
N ARG A 62 1.02 2.84 -4.33
CA ARG A 62 1.67 3.84 -3.46
C ARG A 62 1.91 3.32 -2.05
N LEU A 63 0.94 2.61 -1.47
CA LEU A 63 1.11 1.99 -0.16
C LEU A 63 2.14 0.85 -0.19
N ALA A 64 2.24 0.12 -1.30
CA ALA A 64 3.30 -0.87 -1.51
C ALA A 64 4.68 -0.19 -1.56
N LEU A 65 4.81 0.97 -2.22
CA LEU A 65 6.07 1.72 -2.22
C LEU A 65 6.50 2.16 -0.82
N LYS A 66 5.57 2.68 -0.02
CA LYS A 66 5.84 3.01 1.40
C LYS A 66 6.29 1.79 2.19
N SER A 67 5.63 0.66 1.96
CA SER A 67 5.99 -0.62 2.56
C SER A 67 7.39 -1.07 2.16
N ALA A 68 7.81 -0.82 0.91
CA ALA A 68 9.13 -1.17 0.41
C ALA A 68 10.24 -0.36 1.10
N ALA A 69 10.02 0.94 1.35
CA ALA A 69 10.96 1.77 2.11
C ALA A 69 11.14 1.26 3.55
N VAL A 70 10.05 0.82 4.19
CA VAL A 70 10.12 0.23 5.52
C VAL A 70 10.77 -1.15 5.50
N ALA A 71 10.49 -1.97 4.49
CA ALA A 71 11.16 -3.26 4.26
C ALA A 71 12.67 -3.07 4.06
N ALA A 72 13.10 -2.06 3.30
CA ALA A 72 14.51 -1.70 3.12
C ALA A 72 15.17 -1.46 4.48
N LYS A 73 14.54 -0.63 5.32
CA LYS A 73 15.03 -0.33 6.67
C LYS A 73 15.09 -1.55 7.58
N MET A 74 14.12 -2.46 7.50
CA MET A 74 14.15 -3.73 8.24
C MET A 74 15.31 -4.63 7.81
N LEU A 75 15.69 -4.58 6.54
CA LEU A 75 16.81 -5.33 5.96
C LEU A 75 18.14 -4.56 6.01
N GLY A 76 18.23 -3.51 6.85
CA GLY A 76 19.47 -2.75 7.06
C GLY A 76 19.85 -1.81 5.91
N ARG A 77 18.94 -1.55 4.98
CA ARG A 77 19.12 -0.60 3.87
C ARG A 77 18.46 0.74 4.22
N ASN A 78 19.02 1.85 3.74
CA ASN A 78 18.46 3.19 3.97
C ASN A 78 18.03 3.82 2.63
N GLU A 79 17.17 3.11 1.92
CA GLU A 79 16.64 3.52 0.63
C GLU A 79 15.29 4.22 0.81
N GLU A 80 15.18 5.41 0.25
CA GLU A 80 13.97 6.23 0.28
C GLU A 80 13.01 5.84 -0.85
N GLU A 81 11.74 6.20 -0.71
CA GLU A 81 10.69 5.93 -1.71
C GLU A 81 11.06 6.37 -3.12
N THR A 82 11.77 7.49 -3.27
CA THR A 82 12.21 8.02 -4.57
C THR A 82 13.22 7.09 -5.24
N VAL A 83 14.22 6.61 -4.49
CA VAL A 83 15.26 5.70 -5.00
C VAL A 83 14.65 4.35 -5.38
N ILE A 84 13.75 3.84 -4.54
CA ILE A 84 13.05 2.57 -4.79
C ILE A 84 12.16 2.67 -6.04
N ARG A 85 11.44 3.79 -6.19
CA ARG A 85 10.63 4.05 -7.39
C ARG A 85 11.48 4.11 -8.64
N ASP A 86 12.58 4.88 -8.61
CA ASP A 86 13.50 5.03 -9.73
C ASP A 86 14.08 3.68 -10.17
N ALA A 87 14.45 2.82 -9.22
CA ALA A 87 15.04 1.51 -9.49
C ALA A 87 14.13 0.65 -10.38
N VAL A 88 12.81 0.69 -10.18
CA VAL A 88 11.85 -0.05 -11.01
C VAL A 88 11.52 0.68 -12.31
N LEU A 89 11.33 2.00 -12.27
CA LEU A 89 10.89 2.75 -13.46
C LEU A 89 12.00 2.99 -14.49
N LEU A 90 13.27 2.96 -14.07
CA LEU A 90 14.43 3.14 -14.95
C LEU A 90 15.03 1.81 -15.42
N ALA A 91 14.62 0.68 -14.82
CA ALA A 91 15.00 -0.64 -15.31
C ALA A 91 14.36 -0.92 -16.68
N ALA A 92 15.09 -1.60 -17.56
CA ALA A 92 14.50 -2.14 -18.79
C ALA A 92 13.46 -3.23 -18.44
N ALA A 93 12.51 -3.48 -19.36
CA ALA A 93 11.32 -4.29 -19.10
C ALA A 93 11.59 -5.73 -18.58
N ASP A 94 12.80 -6.26 -18.80
CA ASP A 94 13.23 -7.60 -18.37
C ASP A 94 14.56 -7.57 -17.59
N ALA A 95 15.04 -6.39 -17.19
CA ALA A 95 16.26 -6.26 -16.42
C ALA A 95 15.99 -6.42 -14.92
N ASP A 96 16.98 -6.96 -14.20
CA ASP A 96 16.97 -6.93 -12.73
C ASP A 96 16.99 -5.45 -12.27
N PRO A 97 15.96 -4.96 -11.55
CA PRO A 97 15.91 -3.58 -11.08
C PRO A 97 16.82 -3.35 -9.85
N GLY A 98 17.61 -4.35 -9.47
CA GLY A 98 18.52 -4.31 -8.34
C GLY A 98 17.81 -4.50 -6.99
N PRO A 99 18.56 -4.46 -5.87
CA PRO A 99 18.01 -4.73 -4.54
C PRO A 99 16.84 -3.81 -4.18
N ALA A 100 16.96 -2.51 -4.43
CA ALA A 100 15.89 -1.54 -4.18
C ALA A 100 14.60 -1.86 -4.93
N GLY A 101 14.74 -2.17 -6.23
CA GLY A 101 13.60 -2.51 -7.06
C GLY A 101 12.94 -3.82 -6.64
N LYS A 102 13.71 -4.83 -6.23
CA LYS A 102 13.18 -6.12 -5.72
C LYS A 102 12.29 -5.92 -4.49
N LEU A 103 12.61 -4.97 -3.60
CA LEU A 103 11.76 -4.64 -2.45
C LEU A 103 10.40 -4.07 -2.88
N PHE A 104 10.38 -3.24 -3.93
CA PHE A 104 9.12 -2.75 -4.47
C PHE A 104 8.35 -3.86 -5.20
N LEU A 105 9.03 -4.74 -5.93
CA LEU A 105 8.39 -5.90 -6.56
C LEU A 105 7.76 -6.83 -5.50
N ALA A 106 8.46 -7.10 -4.39
CA ALA A 106 7.95 -7.93 -3.30
C ALA A 106 6.67 -7.35 -2.69
N THR A 107 6.69 -6.06 -2.35
CA THR A 107 5.54 -5.40 -1.70
C THR A 107 4.38 -5.19 -2.67
N ARG A 108 4.63 -4.94 -3.96
CA ARG A 108 3.59 -4.91 -5.00
C ARG A 108 2.97 -6.28 -5.23
N MET A 109 3.78 -7.34 -5.24
CA MET A 109 3.31 -8.70 -5.40
C MET A 109 2.33 -9.08 -4.28
N LEU A 110 2.60 -8.67 -3.04
CA LEU A 110 1.68 -8.78 -1.91
C LEU A 110 0.42 -7.91 -2.08
N ALA A 111 0.57 -6.61 -2.37
CA ALA A 111 -0.56 -5.69 -2.49
C ALA A 111 -1.51 -6.02 -3.67
N ARG A 112 -1.00 -6.73 -4.68
CA ARG A 112 -1.76 -7.18 -5.86
C ARG A 112 -2.27 -8.61 -5.72
N ARG A 113 -1.88 -9.34 -4.66
CA ARG A 113 -2.27 -10.74 -4.46
C ARG A 113 -3.79 -10.86 -4.40
N SER A 114 -4.31 -11.84 -5.12
CA SER A 114 -5.68 -12.31 -5.01
C SER A 114 -5.66 -13.83 -4.86
N GLY A 115 -6.53 -14.36 -4.01
CA GLY A 115 -6.64 -15.81 -3.76
C GLY A 115 -5.65 -16.35 -2.73
N THR A 116 -5.53 -17.67 -2.68
CA THR A 116 -4.78 -18.43 -1.65
C THR A 116 -3.29 -18.17 -1.69
N ILE A 117 -2.60 -18.22 -0.55
CA ILE A 117 -1.13 -18.17 -0.50
C ILE A 117 -0.61 -19.59 -0.75
N THR A 118 0.29 -19.74 -1.72
CA THR A 118 0.88 -21.04 -2.08
C THR A 118 2.37 -21.05 -1.78
N THR A 119 2.96 -22.24 -1.62
CA THR A 119 4.40 -22.38 -1.37
C THR A 119 5.25 -21.69 -2.44
N PRO A 120 4.98 -21.80 -3.76
CA PRO A 120 5.74 -21.08 -4.79
C PRO A 120 5.67 -19.56 -4.64
N PHE A 121 4.52 -19.01 -4.20
CA PHE A 121 4.39 -17.58 -3.94
C PHE A 121 5.29 -17.14 -2.78
N VAL A 122 5.35 -17.93 -1.70
CA VAL A 122 6.23 -17.64 -0.56
C VAL A 122 7.71 -17.78 -0.96
N GLN A 123 8.05 -18.75 -1.82
CA GLN A 123 9.41 -18.89 -2.37
C GLN A 123 9.84 -17.67 -3.17
N GLU A 124 8.99 -17.19 -4.08
CA GLU A 124 9.24 -16.00 -4.88
C GLU A 124 9.42 -14.77 -3.97
N LEU A 125 8.54 -14.62 -2.97
CA LEU A 125 8.60 -13.52 -2.02
C LEU A 125 9.89 -13.55 -1.19
N ALA A 126 10.28 -14.72 -0.69
CA ALA A 126 11.52 -14.91 0.04
C ALA A 126 12.74 -14.59 -0.83
N GLY A 127 12.72 -14.98 -2.11
CA GLY A 127 13.76 -14.64 -3.09
C GLY A 127 13.91 -13.14 -3.30
N LEU A 128 12.80 -12.41 -3.47
CA LEU A 128 12.81 -10.95 -3.62
C LEU A 128 13.29 -10.21 -2.37
N LEU A 129 13.01 -10.76 -1.19
CA LEU A 129 13.43 -10.21 0.11
C LEU A 129 14.82 -10.71 0.56
N GLU A 130 15.48 -11.54 -0.24
CA GLU A 130 16.76 -12.18 0.07
C GLU A 130 16.75 -13.00 1.37
N ILE A 131 15.60 -13.58 1.71
CA ILE A 131 15.40 -14.45 2.88
C ILE A 131 15.72 -15.89 2.50
N ARG A 132 16.55 -16.56 3.29
CA ARG A 132 16.90 -17.97 3.05
C ARG A 132 15.66 -18.86 3.18
N TRP A 133 15.43 -19.70 2.18
CA TRP A 133 14.38 -20.71 2.17
C TRP A 133 14.66 -21.85 3.15
N ASP A 134 13.63 -22.30 3.87
CA ASP A 134 13.62 -23.51 4.69
C ASP A 134 12.19 -24.01 4.94
N ASP A 135 12.05 -25.11 5.68
CA ASP A 135 10.77 -25.73 6.03
C ASP A 135 9.88 -24.81 6.89
N GLY A 136 10.48 -23.88 7.64
CA GLY A 136 9.74 -22.86 8.40
C GLY A 136 8.93 -21.95 7.48
N LEU A 137 9.51 -21.49 6.37
CA LEU A 137 8.76 -20.73 5.35
C LEU A 137 7.82 -21.60 4.53
N ALA A 138 8.16 -22.88 4.34
CA ALA A 138 7.28 -23.81 3.62
C ALA A 138 5.93 -24.01 4.34
N SER A 139 5.88 -23.83 5.66
CA SER A 139 4.66 -23.94 6.48
C SER A 139 3.77 -22.69 6.47
N ILE A 140 4.20 -21.57 5.88
CA ILE A 140 3.44 -20.31 5.88
C ILE A 140 2.05 -20.44 5.24
N PRO A 141 1.84 -21.13 4.11
CA PRO A 141 0.50 -21.36 3.56
C PRO A 141 -0.47 -21.97 4.58
N ASP A 142 -0.06 -23.00 5.31
CA ASP A 142 -0.89 -23.67 6.32
C ASP A 142 -1.20 -22.73 7.51
N MET A 143 -0.22 -21.91 7.91
CA MET A 143 -0.42 -20.87 8.94
C MET A 143 -1.41 -19.81 8.48
N VAL A 144 -1.35 -19.41 7.20
CA VAL A 144 -2.31 -18.46 6.59
C VAL A 144 -3.72 -19.05 6.60
N ASP A 145 -3.89 -20.29 6.18
CA ASP A 145 -5.19 -20.97 6.16
C ASP A 145 -5.78 -21.08 7.58
N SER A 146 -4.95 -21.45 8.55
CA SER A 146 -5.33 -21.50 9.97
C SER A 146 -5.74 -20.13 10.51
N ALA A 147 -5.01 -19.06 10.14
CA ALA A 147 -5.33 -17.70 10.55
C ALA A 147 -6.65 -17.21 9.93
N ILE A 148 -6.91 -17.52 8.65
CA ILE A 148 -8.16 -17.17 7.97
C ILE A 148 -9.36 -17.86 8.62
N GLN A 149 -9.23 -19.13 9.03
CA GLN A 149 -10.28 -19.92 9.67
C GLN A 149 -10.56 -19.51 11.13
N SER A 150 -9.64 -18.78 11.77
CA SER A 150 -9.82 -18.31 13.15
C SER A 150 -11.06 -17.45 13.30
N ARG A 151 -11.83 -17.67 14.38
CA ARG A 151 -13.02 -16.87 14.71
C ARG A 151 -12.71 -15.60 15.50
N ARG A 152 -11.43 -15.34 15.82
CA ARG A 152 -11.04 -14.10 16.51
C ARG A 152 -11.20 -12.88 15.60
N ALA A 153 -11.30 -11.71 16.22
CA ALA A 153 -11.29 -10.44 15.51
C ALA A 153 -9.97 -10.24 14.75
N ALA A 154 -10.04 -9.59 13.58
CA ALA A 154 -8.92 -9.52 12.64
C ALA A 154 -7.60 -9.03 13.25
N PRO A 155 -7.53 -7.93 14.04
CA PRO A 155 -6.28 -7.50 14.65
C PRO A 155 -5.60 -8.57 15.52
N PHE A 156 -6.39 -9.35 16.26
CA PHE A 156 -5.87 -10.42 17.12
C PHE A 156 -5.39 -11.62 16.32
N VAL A 157 -6.07 -11.96 15.21
CA VAL A 157 -5.59 -12.98 14.27
C VAL A 157 -4.22 -12.60 13.71
N LEU A 158 -4.01 -11.33 13.36
CA LEU A 158 -2.72 -10.85 12.87
C LEU A 158 -1.64 -10.92 13.96
N ALA A 159 -1.97 -10.53 15.21
CA ALA A 159 -1.05 -10.62 16.33
C ALA A 159 -0.60 -12.06 16.60
N ASP A 160 -1.53 -13.02 16.60
CA ASP A 160 -1.25 -14.44 16.76
C ASP A 160 -0.40 -14.96 15.58
N PHE A 161 -0.80 -14.65 14.34
CA PHE A 161 -0.10 -15.07 13.12
C PHE A 161 1.36 -14.59 13.10
N LEU A 162 1.60 -13.31 13.39
CA LEU A 162 2.94 -12.74 13.47
C LEU A 162 3.76 -13.35 14.62
N THR A 163 3.12 -13.67 15.74
CA THR A 163 3.76 -14.37 16.86
C THR A 163 4.19 -15.78 16.47
N MET A 164 3.34 -16.53 15.77
CA MET A 164 3.66 -17.87 15.29
C MET A 164 4.83 -17.87 14.32
N ILE A 165 4.82 -16.99 13.31
CA ILE A 165 5.94 -16.91 12.35
C ILE A 165 7.21 -16.44 13.07
N SER A 166 7.13 -15.43 13.93
CA SER A 166 8.30 -14.92 14.65
C SER A 166 8.95 -15.96 15.57
N ALA A 167 8.20 -16.94 16.06
CA ALA A 167 8.73 -18.02 16.88
C ALA A 167 9.57 -19.03 16.07
N VAL A 168 9.23 -19.24 14.80
CA VAL A 168 9.91 -20.20 13.91
C VAL A 168 10.98 -19.52 13.04
N ARG A 169 10.68 -18.32 12.53
CA ARG A 169 11.50 -17.53 11.59
C ARG A 169 11.54 -16.05 12.01
N PRO A 170 12.26 -15.70 13.09
CA PRO A 170 12.37 -14.31 13.55
C PRO A 170 13.03 -13.37 12.53
N ASP A 171 13.87 -13.91 11.64
CA ASP A 171 14.52 -13.18 10.55
C ASP A 171 13.55 -12.84 9.40
N ALA A 172 12.39 -13.49 9.33
CA ALA A 172 11.39 -13.30 8.27
C ALA A 172 10.29 -12.29 8.64
N GLU A 173 10.50 -11.41 9.63
CA GLU A 173 9.49 -10.46 10.12
C GLU A 173 8.90 -9.58 8.99
N VAL A 174 9.72 -9.12 8.05
CA VAL A 174 9.27 -8.31 6.89
C VAL A 174 8.31 -9.09 5.99
N LEU A 175 8.59 -10.37 5.76
CA LEU A 175 7.73 -11.27 4.99
C LEU A 175 6.44 -11.54 5.77
N ALA A 176 6.54 -11.80 7.07
CA ALA A 176 5.41 -12.08 7.94
C ALA A 176 4.41 -10.92 7.97
N LEU A 177 4.89 -9.68 8.12
CA LEU A 177 4.07 -8.47 8.08
C LEU A 177 3.41 -8.29 6.70
N GLY A 178 4.14 -8.54 5.63
CA GLY A 178 3.58 -8.50 4.28
C GLY A 178 2.46 -9.52 4.05
N VAL A 179 2.66 -10.77 4.49
CA VAL A 179 1.65 -11.84 4.38
C VAL A 179 0.47 -11.60 5.33
N ALA A 180 0.69 -10.96 6.48
CA ALA A 180 -0.38 -10.58 7.41
C ALA A 180 -1.42 -9.64 6.74
N GLU A 181 -1.02 -8.80 5.79
CA GLU A 181 -1.97 -8.00 4.99
C GLU A 181 -2.90 -8.87 4.13
N VAL A 182 -2.41 -10.00 3.64
CA VAL A 182 -3.21 -10.96 2.88
C VAL A 182 -4.19 -11.69 3.80
N VAL A 183 -3.76 -12.05 5.01
CA VAL A 183 -4.65 -12.59 6.05
C VAL A 183 -5.73 -11.56 6.39
N LEU A 184 -5.36 -10.30 6.60
CA LEU A 184 -6.30 -9.22 6.90
C LEU A 184 -7.32 -9.04 5.77
N ALA A 185 -6.87 -9.00 4.52
CA ALA A 185 -7.74 -8.90 3.35
C ALA A 185 -8.77 -10.04 3.31
N ASN A 186 -8.35 -11.28 3.56
CA ASN A 186 -9.27 -12.43 3.64
C ASN A 186 -10.26 -12.29 4.79
N LYS A 187 -9.78 -11.89 5.98
CA LYS A 187 -10.63 -11.67 7.17
C LYS A 187 -11.70 -10.59 6.96
N LEU A 188 -11.42 -9.61 6.10
CA LEU A 188 -12.33 -8.51 5.74
C LEU A 188 -13.08 -8.74 4.42
N ASN A 189 -12.86 -9.89 3.77
CA ASN A 189 -13.42 -10.22 2.46
C ASN A 189 -13.11 -9.17 1.38
N TRP A 190 -11.86 -8.69 1.36
CA TRP A 190 -11.33 -7.82 0.32
C TRP A 190 -10.68 -8.65 -0.79
N LEU A 191 -10.93 -8.27 -2.05
CA LEU A 191 -10.34 -8.96 -3.21
C LEU A 191 -8.81 -8.87 -3.24
N LYS A 192 -8.26 -7.73 -2.78
CA LYS A 192 -6.82 -7.46 -2.74
C LYS A 192 -6.43 -6.77 -1.44
N PRO A 193 -5.25 -7.07 -0.88
CA PRO A 193 -4.75 -6.42 0.32
C PRO A 193 -4.59 -4.91 0.18
N VAL A 194 -4.57 -4.25 1.33
CA VAL A 194 -4.15 -2.86 1.49
C VAL A 194 -2.99 -2.88 2.47
N PRO A 195 -1.78 -2.42 2.11
CA PRO A 195 -0.66 -2.37 3.04
C PRO A 195 -0.92 -1.34 4.17
N LEU A 196 -0.99 -1.80 5.41
CA LEU A 196 -1.33 -1.01 6.61
C LEU A 196 -0.34 -1.22 7.75
N LEU A 197 0.03 -2.45 8.06
CA LEU A 197 0.91 -2.83 9.16
C LEU A 197 2.40 -2.69 8.82
N LEU A 198 2.81 -3.14 7.63
CA LEU A 198 4.23 -3.11 7.26
C LEU A 198 4.80 -1.67 7.29
N PRO A 199 4.11 -0.63 6.75
CA PRO A 199 4.54 0.76 6.91
C PRO A 199 4.68 1.23 8.37
N GLU A 200 3.87 0.69 9.27
CA GLU A 200 3.79 1.11 10.67
C GLU A 200 4.79 0.38 11.59
N ARG A 201 5.61 -0.53 11.07
CA ARG A 201 6.53 -1.33 11.89
C ARG A 201 7.53 -0.49 12.71
N PHE A 202 7.86 0.73 12.28
CA PHE A 202 8.67 1.67 13.06
C PHE A 202 7.87 2.80 13.72
N GLY A 203 6.54 2.77 13.59
CA GLY A 203 5.56 3.71 14.12
C GLY A 203 5.47 3.73 15.64
N SER A 204 4.59 4.59 16.14
CA SER A 204 4.45 4.87 17.57
C SER A 204 3.83 3.70 18.34
N ALA A 205 2.92 2.97 17.69
CA ALA A 205 2.19 1.83 18.23
C ALA A 205 3.10 0.73 18.80
N PHE A 206 4.26 0.50 18.18
CA PHE A 206 5.22 -0.51 18.64
C PHE A 206 6.23 0.02 19.66
N ARG A 207 6.22 1.30 20.05
CA ARG A 207 7.17 1.82 21.05
C ARG A 207 6.78 1.34 22.45
N THR A 208 7.78 0.92 23.23
CA THR A 208 7.55 0.59 24.65
C THR A 208 7.25 1.86 25.45
N ILE A 209 6.50 1.74 26.54
CA ILE A 209 6.05 2.87 27.39
C ILE A 209 7.25 3.71 27.90
N GLY A 210 8.43 3.11 28.07
CA GLY A 210 9.66 3.80 28.47
C GLY A 210 10.54 4.32 27.31
N GLY A 211 10.09 4.22 26.06
CA GLY A 211 10.84 4.64 24.86
C GLY A 211 12.11 3.82 24.56
N ARG A 212 12.43 2.83 25.39
CA ARG A 212 13.58 1.94 25.27
C ARG A 212 13.14 0.66 24.55
N GLY A 213 13.14 0.70 23.23
CA GLY A 213 12.85 -0.47 22.39
C GLY A 213 11.44 -0.50 21.82
N ARG A 214 11.09 -1.67 21.29
CA ARG A 214 9.82 -1.91 20.60
C ARG A 214 9.18 -3.21 21.07
N VAL A 215 7.87 -3.20 21.20
CA VAL A 215 7.05 -4.37 21.51
C VAL A 215 7.26 -5.43 20.42
N ARG A 216 7.49 -6.67 20.83
CA ARG A 216 7.75 -7.81 19.95
C ARG A 216 6.57 -8.77 19.88
N PRO A 217 6.45 -9.55 18.78
CA PRO A 217 5.53 -10.67 18.74
C PRO A 217 5.73 -11.60 19.96
N GLY A 218 4.62 -12.08 20.54
CA GLY A 218 4.62 -12.89 21.77
C GLY A 218 4.61 -12.12 23.09
N GLU A 219 4.84 -10.80 23.08
CA GLU A 219 4.68 -9.98 24.29
C GLU A 219 3.21 -9.67 24.58
N PRO A 220 2.79 -9.55 25.87
CA PRO A 220 1.40 -9.22 26.21
C PRO A 220 0.87 -7.92 25.63
N ALA A 221 1.76 -6.94 25.35
CA ALA A 221 1.38 -5.66 24.76
C ALA A 221 1.24 -5.71 23.22
N TYR A 222 1.65 -6.81 22.58
CA TYR A 222 1.71 -6.90 21.12
C TYR A 222 0.34 -6.85 20.44
N PRO A 223 -0.72 -7.54 20.93
CA PRO A 223 -2.03 -7.44 20.29
C PRO A 223 -2.61 -6.02 20.32
N LYS A 224 -2.47 -5.32 21.45
CA LYS A 224 -2.78 -3.89 21.54
C LYS A 224 -1.95 -3.06 20.55
N ALA A 225 -0.64 -3.33 20.42
CA ALA A 225 0.21 -2.63 19.46
C ALA A 225 -0.24 -2.84 18.01
N ILE A 226 -0.70 -4.04 17.64
CA ILE A 226 -1.28 -4.31 16.32
C ILE A 226 -2.56 -3.50 16.09
N CYS A 227 -3.46 -3.43 17.07
CA CYS A 227 -4.65 -2.58 16.96
C CYS A 227 -4.30 -1.11 16.71
N LEU A 228 -3.33 -0.57 17.48
CA LEU A 228 -2.87 0.81 17.31
C LEU A 228 -2.17 1.03 15.97
N ALA A 229 -1.34 0.09 15.52
CA ALA A 229 -0.69 0.17 14.21
C ALA A 229 -1.70 0.14 13.06
N LEU A 230 -2.79 -0.63 13.17
CA LEU A 230 -3.86 -0.62 12.17
C LEU A 230 -4.57 0.74 12.12
N ILE A 231 -4.77 1.40 13.25
CA ILE A 231 -5.37 2.74 13.30
C ILE A 231 -4.45 3.73 12.56
N ASP A 232 -3.17 3.80 12.96
CA ASP A 232 -2.18 4.69 12.35
C ASP A 232 -2.06 4.44 10.83
N GLY A 233 -1.98 3.16 10.45
CA GLY A 233 -1.90 2.73 9.05
C GLY A 233 -3.14 3.09 8.23
N VAL A 234 -4.34 2.90 8.78
CA VAL A 234 -5.59 3.31 8.15
C VAL A 234 -5.65 4.82 7.97
N GLU A 235 -5.29 5.61 9.00
CA GLU A 235 -5.27 7.07 8.90
C GLU A 235 -4.31 7.56 7.81
N GLY A 236 -3.11 6.97 7.74
CA GLY A 236 -2.12 7.22 6.70
C GLY A 236 -2.64 6.86 5.31
N ALA A 237 -3.33 5.72 5.20
CA ALA A 237 -3.90 5.23 3.95
C ALA A 237 -5.05 6.12 3.46
N MET A 238 -5.99 6.51 4.34
CA MET A 238 -7.10 7.41 4.01
C MET A 238 -6.63 8.81 3.61
N ARG A 239 -5.60 9.34 4.28
CA ARG A 239 -4.98 10.61 3.89
C ARG A 239 -4.41 10.54 2.48
N SER A 240 -3.66 9.47 2.18
CA SER A 240 -3.11 9.25 0.85
C SER A 240 -4.20 9.06 -0.21
N ALA A 241 -5.31 8.43 0.15
CA ALA A 241 -6.46 8.28 -0.74
C ALA A 241 -7.12 9.62 -1.08
N ALA A 242 -7.30 10.51 -0.10
CA ALA A 242 -7.90 11.82 -0.34
C ALA A 242 -7.04 12.70 -1.28
N GLU A 243 -5.72 12.59 -1.16
CA GLU A 243 -4.78 13.26 -2.06
C GLU A 243 -4.90 12.73 -3.51
N ILE A 244 -4.93 11.41 -3.68
CA ILE A 244 -5.08 10.74 -4.98
C ILE A 244 -6.45 11.04 -5.58
N ASP A 245 -7.52 10.95 -4.80
CA ASP A 245 -8.90 11.16 -5.27
C ASP A 245 -9.08 12.54 -5.91
N ARG A 246 -8.57 13.59 -5.25
CA ARG A 246 -8.59 14.95 -5.78
C ARG A 246 -7.89 15.07 -7.13
N ARG A 247 -6.71 14.45 -7.28
CA ARG A 247 -5.93 14.48 -8.54
C ARG A 247 -6.53 13.58 -9.60
N ALA A 248 -7.07 12.42 -9.24
CA ALA A 248 -7.78 11.52 -10.13
C ALA A 248 -9.05 12.17 -10.69
N ALA A 249 -9.83 12.87 -9.86
CA ALA A 249 -10.99 13.63 -10.33
C ALA A 249 -10.59 14.69 -11.36
N ARG A 250 -9.46 15.39 -11.13
CA ARG A 250 -8.91 16.35 -12.09
C ARG A 250 -8.44 15.67 -13.39
N LEU A 251 -7.74 14.54 -13.28
CA LEU A 251 -7.31 13.74 -14.42
C LEU A 251 -8.50 13.29 -15.27
N LEU A 252 -9.56 12.78 -14.65
CA LEU A 252 -10.76 12.33 -15.35
C LEU A 252 -11.52 13.49 -16.01
N ALA A 253 -11.53 14.68 -15.40
CA ALA A 253 -12.13 15.87 -16.00
C ALA A 253 -11.34 16.42 -17.21
N VAL A 254 -10.01 16.29 -17.19
CA VAL A 254 -9.11 16.76 -18.26
C VAL A 254 -8.98 15.73 -19.37
N ALA A 255 -9.08 14.42 -19.07
CA ALA A 255 -8.88 13.32 -20.02
C ALA A 255 -9.64 13.48 -21.35
N PRO A 256 -10.93 13.85 -21.41
CA PRO A 256 -11.65 14.05 -22.67
C PRO A 256 -11.15 15.24 -23.52
N GLN A 257 -10.46 16.19 -22.90
CA GLN A 257 -9.95 17.40 -23.56
C GLN A 257 -8.60 17.17 -24.22
N VAL A 258 -7.93 16.07 -23.86
CA VAL A 258 -6.63 15.69 -24.39
C VAL A 258 -6.79 15.09 -25.78
N ARG A 259 -6.44 15.86 -26.81
CA ARG A 259 -6.51 15.42 -28.22
C ARG A 259 -5.44 14.40 -28.65
N THR A 260 -4.65 13.87 -27.71
CA THR A 260 -3.57 12.92 -28.02
C THR A 260 -4.16 11.54 -28.27
N LYS A 261 -4.18 11.11 -29.52
CA LYS A 261 -4.63 9.76 -29.91
C LYS A 261 -3.77 8.70 -29.20
N GLY A 262 -4.41 7.76 -28.50
CA GLY A 262 -3.71 6.73 -27.72
C GLY A 262 -3.31 7.14 -26.30
N ALA A 263 -3.86 8.24 -25.75
CA ALA A 263 -3.63 8.62 -24.36
C ALA A 263 -4.35 7.73 -23.33
N GLU A 264 -5.43 7.03 -23.72
CA GLU A 264 -6.26 6.24 -22.81
C GLU A 264 -5.47 5.18 -22.01
N PRO A 265 -4.56 4.37 -22.60
CA PRO A 265 -3.73 3.45 -21.83
C PRO A 265 -2.86 4.15 -20.78
N VAL A 266 -2.36 5.36 -21.06
CA VAL A 266 -1.55 6.14 -20.12
C VAL A 266 -2.41 6.63 -18.95
N ILE A 267 -3.61 7.13 -19.24
CA ILE A 267 -4.58 7.55 -18.22
C ILE A 267 -4.97 6.37 -17.32
N ARG A 268 -5.24 5.20 -17.91
CA ARG A 268 -5.55 3.98 -17.15
C ARG A 268 -4.40 3.55 -16.24
N ARG A 269 -3.17 3.62 -16.73
CA ARG A 269 -1.99 3.36 -15.90
C ARG A 269 -1.85 4.38 -14.77
N LEU A 270 -2.12 5.67 -14.99
CA LEU A 270 -2.04 6.69 -13.93
C LEU A 270 -3.02 6.39 -12.79
N LEU A 271 -4.15 5.76 -13.10
CA LEU A 271 -5.14 5.31 -12.13
C LEU A 271 -4.77 3.96 -11.47
N THR A 272 -3.78 3.24 -11.99
CA THR A 272 -3.42 1.87 -11.56
C THR A 272 -2.04 1.76 -10.90
N GLU A 273 -1.09 2.62 -11.27
CA GLU A 273 0.31 2.59 -10.82
C GLU A 273 0.63 3.85 -10.00
N ASP A 274 1.56 3.75 -9.04
CA ASP A 274 1.97 4.92 -8.22
C ASP A 274 2.54 6.05 -9.09
N ALA A 275 3.28 5.65 -10.13
CA ALA A 275 4.05 6.54 -10.96
C ALA A 275 4.38 5.91 -12.33
N ILE A 276 4.57 6.75 -13.34
CA ILE A 276 4.85 6.37 -14.73
C ILE A 276 5.95 7.26 -15.30
N PRO A 277 6.90 6.70 -16.08
CA PRO A 277 7.89 7.51 -16.78
C PRO A 277 7.25 8.33 -17.91
N ALA A 278 7.74 9.54 -18.15
CA ALA A 278 7.27 10.44 -19.21
C ALA A 278 7.34 9.84 -20.62
N SER A 279 8.23 8.87 -20.83
CA SER A 279 8.32 8.09 -22.06
C SER A 279 7.04 7.28 -22.35
N ALA A 280 6.19 7.07 -21.34
CA ALA A 280 5.04 6.18 -21.40
C ALA A 280 5.41 4.80 -21.97
N SER A 281 6.54 4.24 -21.53
CA SER A 281 7.06 2.94 -21.99
C SER A 281 5.95 1.88 -21.92
N GLY A 282 5.76 1.13 -23.01
CA GLY A 282 4.66 0.16 -23.16
C GLY A 282 3.36 0.74 -23.75
N SER A 283 3.31 2.03 -24.07
CA SER A 283 2.23 2.63 -24.88
C SER A 283 2.59 2.67 -26.36
N ALA A 284 1.58 2.85 -27.22
CA ALA A 284 1.78 3.07 -28.66
C ALA A 284 2.12 4.54 -29.02
N LEU A 285 2.40 5.39 -28.02
CA LEU A 285 2.74 6.79 -28.23
C LEU A 285 4.20 6.94 -28.64
N SER A 286 4.47 7.86 -29.58
CA SER A 286 5.84 8.32 -29.79
C SER A 286 6.33 9.10 -28.57
N ARG A 287 7.65 9.16 -28.37
CA ARG A 287 8.27 9.94 -27.29
C ARG A 287 7.79 11.40 -27.26
N TRP A 288 7.62 12.02 -28.43
CA TRP A 288 7.11 13.39 -28.54
C TRP A 288 5.64 13.50 -28.10
N ALA A 289 4.79 12.56 -28.53
CA ALA A 289 3.38 12.54 -28.14
C ALA A 289 3.18 12.29 -26.64
N ALA A 290 4.01 11.43 -26.04
CA ALA A 290 4.00 11.14 -24.61
C ALA A 290 4.43 12.36 -23.78
N ASN A 291 5.54 13.02 -24.13
CA ASN A 291 5.96 14.26 -23.45
C ASN A 291 4.88 15.35 -23.54
N ARG A 292 4.32 15.57 -24.74
CA ARG A 292 3.27 16.59 -24.94
C ARG A 292 1.99 16.26 -24.16
N LEU A 293 1.67 14.98 -23.99
CA LEU A 293 0.58 14.52 -23.14
C LEU A 293 0.84 14.92 -21.68
N PHE A 294 1.99 14.53 -21.12
CA PHE A 294 2.33 14.84 -19.74
C PHE A 294 2.43 16.33 -19.46
N ASP A 295 3.01 17.13 -20.35
CA ASP A 295 3.06 18.59 -20.20
C ASP A 295 1.65 19.20 -20.09
N ARG A 296 0.67 18.69 -20.85
CA ARG A 296 -0.72 19.16 -20.78
C ARG A 296 -1.43 18.71 -19.51
N LEU A 297 -1.16 17.48 -19.07
CA LEU A 297 -1.74 16.95 -17.83
C LEU A 297 -1.19 17.72 -16.61
N GLU A 298 0.11 17.97 -16.59
CA GLU A 298 0.79 18.74 -15.55
C GLU A 298 0.33 20.19 -15.54
N SER A 299 0.26 20.87 -16.70
CA SER A 299 -0.25 22.25 -16.79
C SER A 299 -1.71 22.38 -16.32
N SER A 300 -2.44 21.27 -16.30
CA SER A 300 -3.82 21.21 -15.82
C SER A 300 -3.93 20.76 -14.37
N ASP A 301 -2.81 20.54 -13.66
CA ASP A 301 -2.70 19.96 -12.31
C ASP A 301 -3.34 18.56 -12.18
N ALA A 302 -3.44 17.82 -13.29
CA ALA A 302 -3.98 16.46 -13.32
C ALA A 302 -2.96 15.41 -12.85
N VAL A 303 -1.67 15.70 -13.00
CA VAL A 303 -0.54 14.89 -12.53
C VAL A 303 0.51 15.80 -11.92
N ARG A 304 1.41 15.23 -11.12
CA ARG A 304 2.60 15.92 -10.62
C ARG A 304 3.86 15.19 -11.08
N GLU A 305 4.90 15.95 -11.36
CA GLU A 305 6.24 15.39 -11.49
C GLU A 305 6.73 14.93 -10.10
N LEU A 306 7.29 13.72 -10.06
CA LEU A 306 7.81 13.05 -8.87
C LEU A 306 9.34 12.91 -8.90
N SER A 307 9.95 13.23 -10.03
CA SER A 307 11.39 13.20 -10.27
C SER A 307 12.00 14.58 -10.00
N ASP A 308 13.12 14.61 -9.29
CA ASP A 308 13.92 15.83 -9.14
C ASP A 308 14.97 15.99 -10.27
N ARG A 309 14.75 15.38 -11.45
CA ARG A 309 15.75 15.26 -12.52
C ARG A 309 15.20 15.66 -13.88
N SER A 310 15.98 16.42 -14.64
CA SER A 310 15.58 16.94 -15.95
C SER A 310 15.55 15.90 -17.08
N SER A 311 16.28 14.79 -16.96
CA SER A 311 16.46 13.80 -18.04
C SER A 311 15.47 12.64 -18.01
N PHE A 312 14.95 12.29 -16.83
CA PHE A 312 14.02 11.17 -16.62
C PHE A 312 12.85 11.62 -15.77
N ARG A 313 11.87 12.24 -16.44
CA ARG A 313 10.67 12.75 -15.78
C ARG A 313 9.75 11.59 -15.41
N ILE A 314 9.28 11.56 -14.17
CA ILE A 314 8.34 10.57 -13.64
C ILE A 314 7.11 11.32 -13.16
N PHE A 315 5.93 10.83 -13.50
CA PHE A 315 4.66 11.45 -13.15
C PHE A 315 3.77 10.51 -12.35
N GLY A 316 2.99 11.07 -11.44
CA GLY A 316 1.96 10.34 -10.72
C GLY A 316 0.81 11.23 -10.28
N LEU A 317 -0.17 10.62 -9.63
CA LEU A 317 -1.25 11.32 -8.93
C LEU A 317 -0.84 11.76 -7.52
#